data_AF-A0A7W1MVG8-F1
#
_entry.id   AF-A0A7W1MVG8-F1
#
_cell.length_a   1.000
_cell.length_b   1.000
_cell.length_c   1.000
_cell.angle_alpha   90.00
_cell.angle_beta   90.00
_cell.angle_gamma   90.00
#
_symmetry.space_group_name_H-M   'P 1'
#
loop_
_entity.id
_entity.type
_entity.pdbx_description
1 polymer ?
#
loop_
_entity_poly.entity_id
_entity_poly.type
_entity_poly.pdbx_seq_one_letter_code
_entity_poly.pdbx_strand_id
1 'polypeptide(L)'
;MTPQNVFATTRFMNSRNSAPIPPNREALHSSSETSKAMNNNISRAYAIVPSRLLQPGLTRLLLAGLILTLSIQVLCAGSAMWDLNPLNGDWNTAANWTPATVPNGSADTATFRNSSTTDLSVSGFTEVNRIVFSQGGDAYTIVSNPKGDFSVLNITGAGISNDSGIVQNFVAAADAAGGQGGIGFDGFASAGSLTTFTNQANPVVGIDSGVTDFLATASAGNGTFINEGGVVSGGTAGVTVFFNSATAANAILISSGGTVSGAPGGSTTFTLKSHARNATLIASSGINGGGGGQIVFWDSSSGDTARVELFGNGFLSLAPHKGGVTVGSLEGDGVVQLFDHVLSVGSNDLSTTFSGVIEEGSSEVSGGALTKLGAGTLTLTGANTYPGSTRVTAGSLELNNATGSATGTGAVKVDAGTLGGTGIIAGTVTVGSGSGAGAFLTPGQGARRPAALTIQSALTFKADATYACTLNSKKAKADQVVASGITIESGAQFKFIAIGNKRLSAGQVFTAISNTSATLISGAFANLPAGSTFTAGRNSFQVSYEGGDGNDLTLTVAP
;
A
#
# COMPACT_ATOMS: atom_id res chain seq x y z
N MET A 1 19.30 17.78 17.51
CA MET A 1 18.25 18.01 18.52
C MET A 1 16.93 17.75 17.82
N THR A 2 16.23 16.71 18.25
CA THR A 2 15.07 16.09 17.59
C THR A 2 13.81 16.92 17.77
N PRO A 3 12.97 17.13 16.74
CA PRO A 3 11.64 17.70 16.91
C PRO A 3 10.62 16.56 17.04
N GLN A 4 10.56 15.94 18.22
CA GLN A 4 9.33 15.31 18.70
C GLN A 4 8.61 16.37 19.54
N ASN A 5 7.68 17.12 18.96
CA ASN A 5 6.63 17.87 19.67
C ASN A 5 5.82 18.73 18.68
N VAL A 6 4.95 18.09 17.89
CA VAL A 6 3.69 18.69 17.45
C VAL A 6 2.68 17.53 17.46
N PHE A 7 1.44 17.78 17.89
CA PHE A 7 0.36 16.82 18.19
C PHE A 7 0.30 16.29 19.62
N ALA A 8 0.18 17.23 20.56
CA ALA A 8 -0.41 16.98 21.87
C ALA A 8 -1.56 17.97 22.12
N THR A 9 -2.71 17.79 21.48
CA THR A 9 -4.03 18.18 22.03
C THR A 9 -5.18 17.76 21.11
N THR A 10 -5.80 16.61 21.40
CA THR A 10 -7.23 16.42 21.14
C THR A 10 -7.81 15.55 22.26
N ARG A 11 -7.93 16.16 23.46
CA ARG A 11 -8.79 15.63 24.51
C ARG A 11 -10.23 16.02 24.16
N PHE A 12 -11.04 15.06 23.75
CA PHE A 12 -12.49 15.14 23.99
C PHE A 12 -12.85 14.24 25.18
N MET A 13 -13.54 14.85 26.14
CA MET A 13 -13.91 14.28 27.42
C MET A 13 -14.82 13.07 27.26
N ASN A 14 -14.41 11.95 27.84
CA ASN A 14 -15.31 10.85 28.16
C ASN A 14 -15.42 10.79 29.69
N SER A 15 -16.47 11.39 30.26
CA SER A 15 -16.78 11.24 31.69
C SER A 15 -18.12 10.54 31.88
N ARG A 16 -17.97 9.30 32.36
CA ARG A 16 -18.99 8.40 32.90
C ARG A 16 -19.95 9.11 33.86
N ASN A 17 -21.24 8.84 33.71
CA ASN A 17 -22.17 8.79 34.83
C ASN A 17 -22.80 7.39 34.87
N SER A 18 -22.20 6.53 35.68
CA SER A 18 -22.73 5.21 36.03
C SER A 18 -23.38 5.31 37.40
N ALA A 19 -24.71 5.17 37.44
CA ALA A 19 -25.47 4.78 38.63
C ALA A 19 -26.45 3.66 38.24
N PRO A 20 -26.74 2.71 39.14
CA PRO A 20 -27.26 1.38 38.79
C PRO A 20 -28.79 1.34 38.69
N ILE A 21 -29.31 0.59 37.72
CA ILE A 21 -30.74 0.27 37.58
C ILE A 21 -30.94 -1.22 37.95
N PRO A 22 -31.93 -1.57 38.80
CA PRO A 22 -32.12 -2.93 39.34
C PRO A 22 -32.71 -3.91 38.30
N PRO A 23 -32.59 -5.23 38.50
CA PRO A 23 -33.09 -6.21 37.55
C PRO A 23 -34.61 -6.34 37.67
N ASN A 24 -35.34 -6.02 36.61
CA ASN A 24 -36.76 -6.36 36.51
C ASN A 24 -36.92 -7.64 35.68
N ARG A 25 -37.47 -8.65 36.35
CA ARG A 25 -37.68 -10.02 35.91
C ARG A 25 -39.12 -10.12 35.41
N GLU A 26 -39.38 -9.82 34.14
CA GLU A 26 -40.65 -10.15 33.47
C GLU A 26 -40.55 -9.85 31.96
N ALA A 27 -40.33 -10.88 31.13
CA ALA A 27 -40.72 -10.97 29.70
C ALA A 27 -40.11 -12.25 29.09
N LEU A 28 -40.50 -13.40 29.62
CA LEU A 28 -40.25 -14.71 29.01
C LEU A 28 -41.61 -15.35 28.78
N HIS A 29 -42.41 -14.79 27.86
CA HIS A 29 -43.58 -15.41 27.22
C HIS A 29 -44.17 -14.46 26.16
N SER A 30 -43.59 -14.42 24.95
CA SER A 30 -44.36 -14.06 23.73
C SER A 30 -43.66 -14.34 22.39
N SER A 31 -42.44 -14.89 22.34
CA SER A 31 -41.73 -15.12 21.07
C SER A 31 -42.01 -16.47 20.36
N SER A 32 -43.02 -17.24 20.81
CA SER A 32 -43.31 -18.57 20.22
C SER A 32 -44.49 -18.64 19.25
N GLU A 33 -45.14 -17.52 18.90
CA GLU A 33 -46.31 -17.53 17.99
C GLU A 33 -46.10 -16.86 16.63
N THR A 34 -45.00 -16.12 16.41
CA THR A 34 -44.70 -15.50 15.09
C THR A 34 -43.83 -16.36 14.16
N SER A 35 -43.32 -17.51 14.62
CA SER A 35 -42.53 -18.44 13.78
C SER A 35 -43.38 -19.52 13.07
N LYS A 36 -44.67 -19.66 13.42
CA LYS A 36 -45.56 -20.69 12.83
C LYS A 36 -46.38 -20.25 11.60
N ALA A 37 -46.32 -18.98 11.19
CA ALA A 37 -47.10 -18.47 10.05
C ALA A 37 -46.30 -18.32 8.74
N MET A 38 -44.97 -18.45 8.75
CA MET A 38 -44.13 -18.25 7.56
C MET A 38 -43.69 -19.54 6.85
N ASN A 39 -44.06 -20.73 7.33
CA ASN A 39 -43.53 -21.99 6.83
C ASN A 39 -44.51 -22.84 6.00
N ASN A 40 -45.58 -22.25 5.44
CA ASN A 40 -46.65 -23.00 4.76
C ASN A 40 -46.92 -22.64 3.30
N ASN A 41 -46.01 -21.90 2.62
CA ASN A 41 -46.21 -21.47 1.22
C ASN A 41 -45.11 -21.86 0.23
N ILE A 42 -44.24 -22.84 0.53
CA ILE A 42 -43.16 -23.28 -0.38
C ILE A 42 -43.24 -24.78 -0.69
N SER A 43 -44.43 -25.33 -0.91
CA SER A 43 -44.58 -26.76 -1.26
C SER A 43 -45.79 -27.07 -2.14
N ARG A 44 -45.98 -26.33 -3.25
CA ARG A 44 -46.83 -26.78 -4.37
C ARG A 44 -46.40 -26.13 -5.70
N ALA A 45 -45.54 -26.83 -6.46
CA ALA A 45 -45.57 -26.88 -7.93
C ALA A 45 -44.34 -27.62 -8.46
N TYR A 46 -44.39 -28.95 -8.43
CA TYR A 46 -43.61 -29.80 -9.34
C TYR A 46 -44.56 -30.92 -9.79
N ALA A 47 -44.95 -30.91 -11.06
CA ALA A 47 -44.92 -32.06 -11.96
C ALA A 47 -45.77 -31.83 -13.23
N ILE A 48 -45.13 -32.16 -14.36
CA ILE A 48 -45.64 -32.71 -15.64
C ILE A 48 -45.38 -31.82 -16.86
N VAL A 49 -44.41 -32.28 -17.64
CA VAL A 49 -44.06 -31.87 -19.01
C VAL A 49 -45.00 -32.60 -19.99
N PRO A 50 -45.30 -32.01 -21.16
CA PRO A 50 -44.92 -32.71 -22.39
C PRO A 50 -44.26 -31.78 -23.42
N SER A 51 -43.24 -32.33 -24.06
CA SER A 51 -42.46 -31.78 -25.15
C SER A 51 -43.09 -32.12 -26.51
N ARG A 52 -43.09 -31.19 -27.47
CA ARG A 52 -42.83 -31.42 -28.91
C ARG A 52 -42.93 -30.15 -29.79
N LEU A 53 -41.87 -29.97 -30.60
CA LEU A 53 -41.82 -29.58 -32.03
C LEU A 53 -41.82 -28.08 -32.47
N LEU A 54 -40.67 -27.72 -33.08
CA LEU A 54 -40.46 -27.05 -34.38
C LEU A 54 -40.42 -25.50 -34.51
N GLN A 55 -39.17 -25.04 -34.70
CA GLN A 55 -38.64 -24.11 -35.72
C GLN A 55 -38.68 -22.56 -35.56
N PRO A 56 -37.69 -21.85 -36.16
CA PRO A 56 -37.33 -20.46 -35.85
C PRO A 56 -37.78 -19.46 -36.92
N GLY A 57 -37.98 -18.20 -36.51
CA GLY A 57 -37.91 -17.04 -37.39
C GLY A 57 -39.12 -16.11 -37.30
N LEU A 58 -38.93 -14.94 -36.71
CA LEU A 58 -39.35 -13.67 -37.31
C LEU A 58 -38.69 -12.48 -36.59
N THR A 59 -37.77 -11.91 -37.33
CA THR A 59 -37.10 -10.61 -37.25
C THR A 59 -38.01 -9.41 -36.92
N ARG A 60 -37.47 -8.54 -36.04
CA ARG A 60 -37.46 -7.05 -36.07
C ARG A 60 -38.80 -6.30 -36.17
N LEU A 61 -39.15 -5.56 -35.10
CA LEU A 61 -39.32 -4.09 -35.11
C LEU A 61 -39.68 -3.58 -33.70
N LEU A 62 -38.79 -2.76 -33.10
CA LEU A 62 -39.06 -1.56 -32.28
C LEU A 62 -37.84 -1.26 -31.39
N LEU A 63 -36.93 -0.47 -31.95
CA LEU A 63 -35.89 0.28 -31.27
C LEU A 63 -36.39 1.73 -31.15
N ALA A 64 -35.96 2.41 -30.08
CA ALA A 64 -36.11 3.83 -29.77
C ALA A 64 -37.38 4.23 -28.98
N GLY A 65 -37.30 4.02 -27.67
CA GLY A 65 -38.15 4.66 -26.68
C GLY A 65 -37.32 5.00 -25.43
N LEU A 66 -36.59 6.11 -25.52
CA LEU A 66 -36.21 7.00 -24.41
C LEU A 66 -36.06 6.34 -23.02
N ILE A 67 -34.85 5.88 -22.67
CA ILE A 67 -34.48 5.71 -21.27
C ILE A 67 -34.23 7.12 -20.73
N LEU A 68 -35.32 7.77 -20.31
CA LEU A 68 -35.27 8.94 -19.46
C LEU A 68 -34.82 8.45 -18.08
N THR A 69 -33.54 8.60 -17.77
CA THR A 69 -33.07 8.48 -16.38
C THR A 69 -33.71 9.62 -15.61
N LEU A 70 -34.87 9.36 -14.99
CA LEU A 70 -35.40 10.19 -13.91
C LEU A 70 -34.37 10.13 -12.77
N SER A 71 -33.47 11.12 -12.72
CA SER A 71 -32.86 11.51 -11.47
C SER A 71 -34.00 12.03 -10.59
N ILE A 72 -34.42 11.23 -9.60
CA ILE A 72 -35.33 11.70 -8.56
C ILE A 72 -34.58 12.83 -7.83
N GLN A 73 -34.86 14.07 -8.21
CA GLN A 73 -34.47 15.23 -7.43
C GLN A 73 -35.43 15.26 -6.24
N VAL A 74 -34.99 14.75 -5.10
CA VAL A 74 -35.67 15.01 -3.84
C VAL A 74 -35.59 16.52 -3.64
N LEU A 75 -36.71 17.21 -3.77
CA LEU A 75 -36.82 18.64 -3.47
C LEU A 75 -36.71 18.80 -1.95
N CYS A 76 -35.49 18.83 -1.43
CA CYS A 76 -35.22 19.29 -0.06
C CYS A 76 -35.25 20.82 -0.07
N ALA A 77 -35.84 21.43 0.96
CA ALA A 77 -36.07 22.88 1.02
C ALA A 77 -34.79 23.75 0.98
N GLY A 78 -33.59 23.17 1.13
CA GLY A 78 -32.30 23.85 0.98
C GLY A 78 -31.45 23.43 -0.22
N SER A 79 -31.90 22.48 -1.06
CA SER A 79 -31.16 22.09 -2.27
C SER A 79 -31.28 23.15 -3.35
N ALA A 80 -30.17 23.49 -4.01
CA ALA A 80 -30.14 24.52 -5.03
C ALA A 80 -29.08 24.28 -6.11
N MET A 81 -29.24 24.98 -7.22
CA MET A 81 -28.36 24.95 -8.38
C MET A 81 -27.56 26.25 -8.46
N TRP A 82 -26.25 26.16 -8.66
CA TRP A 82 -25.41 27.33 -8.89
C TRP A 82 -25.80 28.00 -10.20
N ASP A 83 -25.96 29.32 -10.17
CA ASP A 83 -26.52 30.06 -11.28
C ASP A 83 -25.58 30.11 -12.50
N LEU A 84 -26.18 30.27 -13.69
CA LEU A 84 -25.42 30.54 -14.91
C LEU A 84 -24.67 31.87 -14.84
N ASN A 85 -25.23 32.88 -14.15
CA ASN A 85 -24.63 34.19 -13.95
C ASN A 85 -24.83 34.64 -12.49
N PRO A 86 -24.08 34.06 -11.54
CA PRO A 86 -24.20 34.42 -10.13
C PRO A 86 -23.71 35.85 -9.88
N LEU A 87 -24.15 36.46 -8.78
CA LEU A 87 -23.73 37.80 -8.38
C LEU A 87 -22.22 37.86 -8.08
N ASN A 88 -21.67 36.81 -7.47
CA ASN A 88 -20.26 36.66 -7.14
C ASN A 88 -19.89 35.16 -6.96
N GLY A 89 -18.65 34.88 -6.56
CA GLY A 89 -18.17 33.51 -6.32
C GLY A 89 -18.40 32.95 -4.91
N ASP A 90 -19.17 33.58 -4.04
CA ASP A 90 -19.36 33.10 -2.66
C ASP A 90 -20.49 32.06 -2.59
N TRP A 91 -20.16 30.83 -2.17
CA TRP A 91 -21.12 29.75 -1.93
C TRP A 91 -22.21 30.20 -0.96
N ASN A 92 -21.86 30.96 0.08
CA ASN A 92 -22.78 31.34 1.15
C ASN A 92 -23.67 32.55 0.81
N THR A 93 -23.61 33.06 -0.42
CA THR A 93 -24.50 34.11 -0.91
C THR A 93 -25.72 33.50 -1.62
N ALA A 94 -26.90 33.59 -1.00
CA ALA A 94 -28.15 32.97 -1.50
C ALA A 94 -28.55 33.42 -2.92
N ALA A 95 -28.17 34.62 -3.33
CA ALA A 95 -28.48 35.18 -4.65
C ALA A 95 -27.66 34.55 -5.80
N ASN A 96 -26.71 33.66 -5.50
CA ASN A 96 -25.93 32.92 -6.50
C ASN A 96 -26.55 31.54 -6.84
N TRP A 97 -27.68 31.21 -6.21
CA TRP A 97 -28.32 29.91 -6.30
C TRP A 97 -29.77 30.04 -6.81
N THR A 98 -30.22 29.01 -7.54
CA THR A 98 -31.63 28.83 -7.94
C THR A 98 -32.18 27.52 -7.39
N PRO A 99 -33.27 27.55 -6.58
CA PRO A 99 -33.88 28.75 -5.99
C PRO A 99 -32.89 29.49 -5.08
N ALA A 100 -33.16 30.77 -4.76
CA ALA A 100 -32.29 31.66 -3.97
C ALA A 100 -32.18 31.24 -2.49
N THR A 101 -31.61 30.06 -2.27
CA THR A 101 -31.33 29.42 -0.99
C THR A 101 -29.92 28.84 -1.07
N VAL A 102 -29.18 28.90 0.03
CA VAL A 102 -27.84 28.33 0.12
C VAL A 102 -27.96 26.85 0.50
N PRO A 103 -27.41 25.91 -0.29
CA PRO A 103 -27.24 24.53 0.17
C PRO A 103 -26.31 24.50 1.38
N ASN A 104 -26.87 24.27 2.56
CA ASN A 104 -26.15 24.28 3.84
C ASN A 104 -26.90 23.46 4.91
N GLY A 105 -27.13 22.18 4.62
CA GLY A 105 -27.69 21.22 5.54
C GLY A 105 -27.40 19.79 5.12
N SER A 106 -27.42 18.87 6.10
CA SER A 106 -27.15 17.44 5.92
C SER A 106 -28.05 16.70 4.90
N ALA A 107 -29.14 17.32 4.46
CA ALA A 107 -30.06 16.82 3.43
C ALA A 107 -29.94 17.55 2.08
N ASP A 108 -29.13 18.60 1.98
CA ASP A 108 -29.08 19.48 0.82
C ASP A 108 -28.16 18.96 -0.28
N THR A 109 -28.60 19.10 -1.53
CA THR A 109 -27.78 18.90 -2.72
C THR A 109 -27.41 20.25 -3.32
N ALA A 110 -26.12 20.49 -3.50
CA ALA A 110 -25.59 21.57 -4.33
C ALA A 110 -25.34 21.06 -5.75
N THR A 111 -25.94 21.70 -6.76
CA THR A 111 -25.81 21.28 -8.16
C THR A 111 -25.08 22.32 -9.00
N PHE A 112 -24.07 21.89 -9.73
CA PHE A 112 -23.23 22.68 -10.61
C PHE A 112 -23.44 22.30 -12.08
N ARG A 113 -23.40 23.30 -12.97
CA ARG A 113 -23.62 23.19 -14.42
C ARG A 113 -22.63 24.09 -15.18
N ASN A 114 -23.04 24.77 -16.24
CA ASN A 114 -22.24 25.84 -16.83
C ASN A 114 -22.50 27.14 -16.06
N SER A 115 -21.47 27.95 -15.87
CA SER A 115 -21.56 29.22 -15.15
C SER A 115 -20.51 30.22 -15.62
N SER A 116 -20.83 31.51 -15.60
CA SER A 116 -19.86 32.58 -15.80
C SER A 116 -18.88 32.72 -14.64
N THR A 117 -19.12 32.04 -13.51
CA THR A 117 -18.26 32.06 -12.33
C THR A 117 -18.06 30.65 -11.81
N THR A 118 -16.84 30.17 -11.97
CA THR A 118 -16.42 28.80 -11.62
C THR A 118 -15.41 28.75 -10.48
N ASP A 119 -14.84 29.89 -10.09
CA ASP A 119 -14.02 30.03 -8.89
C ASP A 119 -14.92 30.42 -7.73
N LEU A 120 -15.13 29.47 -6.82
CA LEU A 120 -16.00 29.60 -5.67
C LEU A 120 -15.20 29.67 -4.37
N SER A 121 -15.72 30.44 -3.43
CA SER A 121 -15.25 30.48 -2.05
C SER A 121 -16.37 30.05 -1.12
N VAL A 122 -16.05 29.21 -0.13
CA VAL A 122 -16.96 28.83 0.95
C VAL A 122 -16.60 29.69 2.14
N SER A 123 -17.35 30.79 2.30
CA SER A 123 -17.07 31.82 3.31
C SER A 123 -17.69 31.56 4.67
N GLY A 124 -18.45 30.48 4.87
CA GLY A 124 -19.05 30.11 6.16
C GLY A 124 -19.17 28.61 6.31
N PHE A 125 -19.40 28.14 7.54
CA PHE A 125 -19.66 26.71 7.80
C PHE A 125 -20.78 26.22 6.88
N THR A 126 -20.45 25.23 6.08
CA THR A 126 -21.31 24.68 5.02
C THR A 126 -21.35 23.18 5.15
N GLU A 127 -22.53 22.63 5.41
CA GLU A 127 -22.78 21.19 5.36
C GLU A 127 -23.64 20.86 4.12
N VAL A 128 -23.32 19.79 3.40
CA VAL A 128 -24.18 19.28 2.34
C VAL A 128 -24.27 17.76 2.38
N ASN A 129 -25.42 17.24 1.95
CA ASN A 129 -25.56 15.83 1.66
C ASN A 129 -24.71 15.43 0.45
N ARG A 130 -24.80 16.24 -0.61
CA ARG A 130 -24.28 15.90 -1.92
C ARG A 130 -23.85 17.12 -2.71
N ILE A 131 -22.77 16.97 -3.46
CA ILE A 131 -22.36 17.91 -4.51
C ILE A 131 -22.47 17.20 -5.85
N VAL A 132 -23.14 17.81 -6.84
CA VAL A 132 -23.35 17.23 -8.16
C VAL A 132 -22.79 18.16 -9.23
N PHE A 133 -21.84 17.69 -10.03
CA PHE A 133 -21.41 18.35 -11.26
C PHE A 133 -22.10 17.67 -12.44
N SER A 134 -22.98 18.39 -13.12
CA SER A 134 -23.82 17.83 -14.18
C SER A 134 -23.02 17.58 -15.46
N GLN A 135 -23.50 16.64 -16.29
CA GLN A 135 -22.93 16.34 -17.59
C GLN A 135 -22.73 17.59 -18.46
N GLY A 136 -21.52 17.77 -18.98
CA GLY A 136 -21.14 18.94 -19.79
C GLY A 136 -21.01 20.26 -19.01
N GLY A 137 -21.09 20.23 -17.68
CA GLY A 137 -20.82 21.38 -16.82
C GLY A 137 -19.36 21.83 -16.86
N ASP A 138 -19.09 23.02 -16.35
CA ASP A 138 -17.76 23.63 -16.38
C ASP A 138 -16.82 23.07 -15.28
N ALA A 139 -15.53 23.38 -15.38
CA ALA A 139 -14.55 23.04 -14.35
C ALA A 139 -14.60 24.09 -13.25
N TYR A 140 -15.00 23.67 -12.05
CA TYR A 140 -15.06 24.50 -10.86
C TYR A 140 -13.81 24.34 -9.99
N THR A 141 -13.47 25.44 -9.32
CA THR A 141 -12.54 25.45 -8.19
C THR A 141 -13.32 25.91 -6.96
N ILE A 142 -13.49 25.04 -5.96
CA ILE A 142 -14.20 25.35 -4.71
C ILE A 142 -13.17 25.47 -3.58
N VAL A 143 -13.03 26.68 -3.05
CA VAL A 143 -12.06 27.01 -2.00
C VAL A 143 -12.78 27.05 -0.64
N SER A 144 -12.39 26.15 0.27
CA SER A 144 -12.74 26.28 1.69
C SER A 144 -11.92 27.41 2.29
N ASN A 145 -12.56 28.54 2.64
CA ASN A 145 -11.82 29.73 3.07
C ASN A 145 -11.15 29.53 4.44
N PRO A 146 -10.02 30.22 4.68
CA PRO A 146 -9.34 30.20 5.96
C PRO A 146 -10.19 30.88 7.04
N LYS A 147 -10.57 30.17 8.11
CA LYS A 147 -11.40 30.74 9.20
C LYS A 147 -10.93 30.46 10.62
N GLY A 148 -9.89 29.65 10.81
CA GLY A 148 -9.33 29.34 12.12
C GLY A 148 -10.12 28.27 12.91
N ASP A 149 -11.22 27.77 12.36
CA ASP A 149 -11.98 26.62 12.89
C ASP A 149 -11.81 25.40 11.96
N PHE A 150 -11.93 24.19 12.53
CA PHE A 150 -11.81 22.93 11.79
C PHE A 150 -13.05 22.69 10.89
N SER A 151 -12.79 22.47 9.59
CA SER A 151 -13.71 22.09 8.50
C SER A 151 -14.85 23.07 8.16
N VAL A 152 -14.60 23.90 7.13
CA VAL A 152 -15.57 24.89 6.62
C VAL A 152 -16.55 24.26 5.63
N LEU A 153 -16.13 23.26 4.84
CA LEU A 153 -17.00 22.50 3.95
C LEU A 153 -17.11 21.05 4.43
N ASN A 154 -18.30 20.62 4.83
CA ASN A 154 -18.58 19.26 5.29
C ASN A 154 -19.56 18.56 4.36
N ILE A 155 -19.22 17.34 3.96
CA ILE A 155 -20.01 16.50 3.07
C ILE A 155 -20.36 15.23 3.84
N THR A 156 -21.58 15.17 4.37
CA THR A 156 -21.98 14.16 5.38
C THR A 156 -22.96 13.11 4.84
N GLY A 157 -23.34 13.23 3.56
CA GLY A 157 -24.34 12.38 2.92
C GLY A 157 -23.78 11.50 1.80
N ALA A 158 -24.37 11.60 0.60
CA ALA A 158 -23.99 10.81 -0.57
C ALA A 158 -22.58 11.11 -1.12
N GLY A 159 -22.02 12.28 -0.82
CA GLY A 159 -20.70 12.67 -1.33
C GLY A 159 -20.74 13.50 -2.61
N ILE A 160 -19.71 13.37 -3.45
CA ILE A 160 -19.56 14.10 -4.70
C ILE A 160 -19.89 13.17 -5.88
N SER A 161 -20.78 13.60 -6.76
CA SER A 161 -21.07 12.97 -8.03
C SER A 161 -20.61 13.89 -9.17
N ASN A 162 -19.60 13.46 -9.92
CA ASN A 162 -19.06 14.24 -11.02
C ASN A 162 -19.36 13.57 -12.37
N ASP A 163 -20.46 13.99 -12.99
CA ASP A 163 -20.89 13.52 -14.32
C ASP A 163 -20.40 14.46 -15.44
N SER A 164 -19.69 15.54 -15.11
CA SER A 164 -19.25 16.57 -16.08
C SER A 164 -18.26 16.05 -17.11
N GLY A 165 -17.50 15.00 -16.77
CA GLY A 165 -16.43 14.44 -17.62
C GLY A 165 -15.10 15.19 -17.53
N ILE A 166 -15.00 16.20 -16.66
CA ILE A 166 -13.78 16.99 -16.42
C ILE A 166 -13.45 17.04 -14.93
N VAL A 167 -12.18 17.32 -14.62
CA VAL A 167 -11.68 17.37 -13.25
C VAL A 167 -12.22 18.60 -12.52
N GLN A 168 -12.72 18.40 -11.30
CA GLN A 168 -13.21 19.44 -10.41
C GLN A 168 -12.19 19.65 -9.28
N ASN A 169 -11.91 20.89 -8.93
CA ASN A 169 -10.87 21.24 -7.97
C ASN A 169 -11.47 21.70 -6.65
N PHE A 170 -10.90 21.21 -5.55
CA PHE A 170 -11.24 21.58 -4.19
C PHE A 170 -9.97 22.02 -3.47
N VAL A 171 -10.01 23.12 -2.74
CA VAL A 171 -8.84 23.65 -2.05
C VAL A 171 -9.18 23.90 -0.59
N ALA A 172 -8.51 23.20 0.32
CA ALA A 172 -8.45 23.56 1.72
C ALA A 172 -7.34 24.61 1.87
N ALA A 173 -7.74 25.89 1.84
CA ALA A 173 -6.80 27.00 1.73
C ALA A 173 -6.12 27.33 3.07
N ALA A 174 -4.92 27.90 2.99
CA ALA A 174 -4.25 28.54 4.13
C ALA A 174 -3.83 29.95 3.71
N ASP A 175 -3.77 30.89 4.66
CA ASP A 175 -3.42 32.28 4.34
C ASP A 175 -2.34 32.87 5.25
N ALA A 176 -1.85 34.04 4.85
CA ALA A 176 -0.84 34.81 5.57
C ALA A 176 -1.36 35.42 6.89
N ALA A 177 -2.67 35.38 7.14
CA ALA A 177 -3.26 35.79 8.41
C ALA A 177 -3.30 34.64 9.44
N GLY A 178 -2.88 33.43 9.06
CA GLY A 178 -2.91 32.25 9.91
C GLY A 178 -4.29 31.59 9.94
N GLY A 179 -5.14 31.84 8.96
CA GLY A 179 -6.34 31.04 8.77
C GLY A 179 -6.01 29.70 8.12
N GLN A 180 -6.86 28.71 8.39
CA GLN A 180 -6.88 27.41 7.73
C GLN A 180 -8.29 27.06 7.26
N GLY A 181 -8.38 26.42 6.10
CA GLY A 181 -9.57 25.82 5.53
C GLY A 181 -9.56 24.31 5.77
N GLY A 182 -10.74 23.71 5.82
CA GLY A 182 -10.88 22.27 6.00
C GLY A 182 -12.04 21.72 5.19
N ILE A 183 -11.86 20.52 4.64
CA ILE A 183 -12.86 19.79 3.88
C ILE A 183 -13.11 18.45 4.59
N GLY A 184 -14.31 18.22 5.07
CA GLY A 184 -14.69 17.00 5.79
C GLY A 184 -15.61 16.10 4.98
N PHE A 185 -15.36 14.80 5.01
CA PHE A 185 -16.27 13.75 4.57
C PHE A 185 -16.66 12.87 5.76
N ASP A 186 -17.95 12.69 6.01
CA ASP A 186 -18.44 11.87 7.12
C ASP A 186 -19.50 10.85 6.66
N GLY A 187 -19.78 9.87 7.52
CA GLY A 187 -20.75 8.82 7.28
C GLY A 187 -20.30 7.92 6.12
N PHE A 188 -21.06 7.93 5.04
CA PHE A 188 -20.81 7.14 3.83
C PHE A 188 -20.40 8.02 2.64
N ALA A 189 -20.09 9.30 2.89
CA ALA A 189 -19.76 10.23 1.83
C ALA A 189 -18.52 9.79 1.05
N SER A 190 -18.60 9.92 -0.28
CA SER A 190 -17.47 9.67 -1.17
C SER A 190 -16.97 10.96 -1.79
N ALA A 191 -15.64 11.12 -1.92
CA ALA A 191 -15.04 12.18 -2.72
C ALA A 191 -15.28 12.00 -4.24
N GLY A 192 -15.81 10.85 -4.67
CA GLY A 192 -16.17 10.61 -6.06
C GLY A 192 -14.97 10.32 -6.96
N SER A 193 -15.09 10.71 -8.22
CA SER A 193 -14.05 10.54 -9.26
C SER A 193 -13.86 11.84 -10.02
N LEU A 194 -12.71 12.01 -10.68
CA LEU A 194 -12.35 13.24 -11.39
C LEU A 194 -12.44 14.47 -10.47
N THR A 195 -11.92 14.31 -9.26
CA THR A 195 -11.84 15.37 -8.25
C THR A 195 -10.40 15.47 -7.76
N THR A 196 -9.90 16.69 -7.64
CA THR A 196 -8.60 16.97 -7.04
C THR A 196 -8.81 17.81 -5.79
N PHE A 197 -8.18 17.40 -4.69
CA PHE A 197 -8.16 18.11 -3.41
C PHE A 197 -6.75 18.60 -3.14
N THR A 198 -6.57 19.89 -2.93
CA THR A 198 -5.30 20.49 -2.53
C THR A 198 -5.41 21.00 -1.10
N ASN A 199 -4.58 20.45 -0.23
CA ASN A 199 -4.40 20.88 1.15
C ASN A 199 -3.18 21.79 1.21
N GLN A 200 -3.40 23.09 1.37
CA GLN A 200 -2.32 24.08 1.31
C GLN A 200 -1.50 24.13 2.59
N ALA A 201 -0.19 24.33 2.45
CA ALA A 201 0.68 24.57 3.58
C ALA A 201 0.48 25.99 4.13
N ASN A 202 0.48 26.14 5.46
CA ASN A 202 0.36 27.44 6.09
C ASN A 202 1.69 28.21 6.04
N PRO A 203 1.71 29.46 5.55
CA PRO A 203 2.91 30.30 5.59
C PRO A 203 3.23 30.85 6.99
N VAL A 204 2.39 30.60 8.00
CA VAL A 204 2.56 31.06 9.38
C VAL A 204 2.98 29.89 10.29
N VAL A 205 4.04 30.11 11.07
CA VAL A 205 4.58 29.11 12.01
C VAL A 205 3.64 28.88 13.19
N GLY A 206 3.42 27.61 13.56
CA GLY A 206 2.63 27.21 14.72
C GLY A 206 1.11 27.21 14.52
N ILE A 207 0.66 27.37 13.27
CA ILE A 207 -0.75 27.31 12.86
C ILE A 207 -0.96 26.04 12.03
N ASP A 208 -2.13 25.41 12.11
CA ASP A 208 -2.39 24.25 11.25
C ASP A 208 -2.58 24.68 9.78
N SER A 209 -2.46 23.71 8.90
CA SER A 209 -2.53 23.89 7.45
C SER A 209 -3.90 23.46 6.91
N GLY A 210 -4.09 23.62 5.60
CA GLY A 210 -5.23 23.03 4.90
C GLY A 210 -5.35 21.54 5.20
N VAL A 211 -6.57 21.09 5.45
CA VAL A 211 -6.86 19.70 5.83
C VAL A 211 -8.03 19.12 5.05
N THR A 212 -7.91 17.85 4.67
CA THR A 212 -9.04 17.04 4.22
C THR A 212 -9.20 15.82 5.11
N ASP A 213 -10.37 15.66 5.74
CA ASP A 213 -10.65 14.59 6.70
C ASP A 213 -11.72 13.62 6.18
N PHE A 214 -11.48 12.33 6.35
CA PHE A 214 -12.46 11.27 6.16
C PHE A 214 -12.79 10.60 7.49
N LEU A 215 -14.05 10.69 7.91
CA LEU A 215 -14.55 10.17 9.17
C LEU A 215 -15.50 8.97 8.95
N ALA A 216 -15.91 8.34 10.05
CA ALA A 216 -16.77 7.15 10.09
C ALA A 216 -16.39 6.08 9.04
N THR A 217 -17.16 5.96 7.96
CA THR A 217 -16.97 5.01 6.85
C THR A 217 -16.79 5.71 5.50
N ALA A 218 -16.44 7.00 5.52
CA ALA A 218 -16.30 7.82 4.33
C ALA A 218 -15.17 7.31 3.42
N SER A 219 -15.21 7.70 2.14
CA SER A 219 -14.30 7.18 1.13
C SER A 219 -13.69 8.28 0.27
N ALA A 220 -12.38 8.24 0.07
CA ALA A 220 -11.68 9.08 -0.90
C ALA A 220 -11.99 8.71 -2.38
N GLY A 221 -12.75 7.63 -2.61
CA GLY A 221 -13.21 7.24 -3.94
C GLY A 221 -12.04 7.00 -4.91
N ASN A 222 -12.09 7.69 -6.05
CA ASN A 222 -11.03 7.73 -7.06
C ASN A 222 -10.49 9.17 -7.21
N GLY A 223 -10.50 9.95 -6.12
CA GLY A 223 -9.98 11.31 -6.11
C GLY A 223 -8.45 11.36 -6.07
N THR A 224 -7.92 12.54 -6.39
CA THR A 224 -6.50 12.88 -6.19
C THR A 224 -6.37 13.86 -5.04
N PHE A 225 -5.49 13.59 -4.09
CA PHE A 225 -5.25 14.43 -2.91
C PHE A 225 -3.80 14.88 -2.90
N ILE A 226 -3.58 16.19 -2.85
CA ILE A 226 -2.27 16.82 -2.84
C ILE A 226 -2.09 17.51 -1.50
N ASN A 227 -1.19 16.99 -0.70
CA ASN A 227 -0.77 17.57 0.56
C ASN A 227 0.51 18.37 0.31
N GLU A 228 0.40 19.70 0.30
CA GLU A 228 1.54 20.57 0.04
C GLU A 228 2.56 20.48 1.18
N GLY A 229 3.85 20.50 0.83
CA GLY A 229 4.92 20.60 1.80
C GLY A 229 5.00 22.01 2.39
N GLY A 230 5.52 22.12 3.60
CA GLY A 230 5.71 23.39 4.29
C GLY A 230 6.53 24.38 3.46
N VAL A 231 6.15 25.64 3.54
CA VAL A 231 6.77 26.75 2.81
C VAL A 231 7.61 27.68 3.69
N VAL A 232 7.55 27.47 5.01
CA VAL A 232 8.35 28.20 6.01
C VAL A 232 9.00 27.23 6.99
N SER A 233 10.19 27.59 7.47
CA SER A 233 10.93 26.79 8.45
C SER A 233 10.15 26.68 9.76
N GLY A 234 9.96 25.46 10.26
CA GLY A 234 9.14 25.19 11.45
C GLY A 234 7.63 25.40 11.26
N GLY A 235 7.17 25.66 10.03
CA GLY A 235 5.75 25.74 9.69
C GLY A 235 5.06 24.38 9.74
N THR A 236 3.80 24.36 9.30
CA THR A 236 3.04 23.13 9.07
C THR A 236 2.91 22.87 7.56
N ALA A 237 2.38 21.71 7.21
CA ALA A 237 2.20 21.27 5.83
C ALA A 237 0.77 20.74 5.66
N GLY A 238 0.28 20.70 4.42
CA GLY A 238 -1.05 20.19 4.12
C GLY A 238 -1.23 18.73 4.56
N VAL A 239 -2.47 18.37 4.93
CA VAL A 239 -2.75 17.05 5.50
C VAL A 239 -4.02 16.43 4.91
N THR A 240 -3.96 15.13 4.62
CA THR A 240 -5.16 14.27 4.46
C THR A 240 -5.19 13.23 5.57
N VAL A 241 -6.31 13.08 6.27
CA VAL A 241 -6.45 12.13 7.38
C VAL A 241 -7.66 11.21 7.21
N PHE A 242 -7.46 9.92 7.48
CA PHE A 242 -8.52 8.91 7.55
C PHE A 242 -8.70 8.42 8.97
N PHE A 243 -9.90 8.63 9.52
CA PHE A 243 -10.29 8.23 10.86
C PHE A 243 -11.23 7.01 10.83
N ASN A 244 -11.44 6.41 12.01
CA ASN A 244 -12.40 5.34 12.24
C ASN A 244 -12.25 4.18 11.26
N SER A 245 -13.23 3.95 10.38
CA SER A 245 -13.22 2.91 9.35
C SER A 245 -13.25 3.50 7.94
N ALA A 246 -12.84 4.76 7.79
CA ALA A 246 -12.75 5.43 6.51
C ALA A 246 -11.74 4.75 5.58
N THR A 247 -11.91 4.97 4.28
CA THR A 247 -11.13 4.28 3.25
C THR A 247 -10.53 5.23 2.22
N ALA A 248 -9.28 5.00 1.82
CA ALA A 248 -8.71 5.69 0.66
C ALA A 248 -9.19 5.09 -0.68
N ALA A 249 -9.89 3.94 -0.66
CA ALA A 249 -10.43 3.26 -1.83
C ALA A 249 -9.39 3.09 -2.96
N ASN A 250 -9.51 3.79 -4.09
CA ASN A 250 -8.53 3.77 -5.19
C ASN A 250 -7.92 5.16 -5.42
N ALA A 251 -7.95 6.04 -4.42
CA ALA A 251 -7.45 7.40 -4.53
C ALA A 251 -5.94 7.45 -4.77
N ILE A 252 -5.48 8.57 -5.33
CA ILE A 252 -4.07 8.93 -5.42
C ILE A 252 -3.80 9.97 -4.35
N LEU A 253 -2.88 9.70 -3.42
CA LEU A 253 -2.53 10.60 -2.34
C LEU A 253 -1.05 10.98 -2.43
N ILE A 254 -0.79 12.27 -2.60
CA ILE A 254 0.53 12.84 -2.82
C ILE A 254 0.91 13.70 -1.63
N SER A 255 1.84 13.20 -0.84
CA SER A 255 2.52 13.93 0.23
C SER A 255 3.76 14.62 -0.35
N SER A 256 3.69 15.93 -0.57
CA SER A 256 4.78 16.71 -1.16
C SER A 256 5.86 17.02 -0.13
N GLY A 257 7.13 17.09 -0.55
CA GLY A 257 8.20 17.51 0.34
C GLY A 257 8.19 19.02 0.62
N GLY A 258 8.72 19.42 1.78
CA GLY A 258 8.89 20.82 2.18
C GLY A 258 9.81 21.57 1.20
N THR A 259 9.54 22.85 1.02
CA THR A 259 10.19 23.66 -0.03
C THR A 259 11.39 24.48 0.45
N VAL A 260 11.54 24.60 1.77
CA VAL A 260 12.62 25.35 2.44
C VAL A 260 13.21 24.57 3.61
N SER A 261 14.44 24.90 3.99
CA SER A 261 15.15 24.24 5.09
C SER A 261 14.35 24.27 6.40
N GLY A 262 14.13 23.09 6.99
CA GLY A 262 13.38 22.93 8.24
C GLY A 262 11.86 23.04 8.10
N ALA A 263 11.32 23.18 6.89
CA ALA A 263 9.88 23.01 6.67
C ALA A 263 9.53 21.51 6.59
N PRO A 264 8.41 21.06 7.19
CA PRO A 264 7.97 19.67 7.07
C PRO A 264 7.47 19.36 5.66
N GLY A 265 7.40 18.09 5.29
CA GLY A 265 6.63 17.65 4.12
C GLY A 265 5.14 17.49 4.46
N GLY A 266 4.30 17.51 3.44
CA GLY A 266 2.87 17.19 3.53
C GLY A 266 2.65 15.77 4.01
N SER A 267 1.46 15.51 4.55
CA SER A 267 1.18 14.25 5.25
C SER A 267 -0.11 13.58 4.78
N THR A 268 -0.02 12.26 4.60
CA THR A 268 -1.16 11.36 4.46
C THR A 268 -1.17 10.43 5.67
N THR A 269 -2.24 10.48 6.46
CA THR A 269 -2.32 9.75 7.73
C THR A 269 -3.54 8.83 7.79
N PHE A 270 -3.30 7.58 8.14
CA PHE A 270 -4.34 6.60 8.47
C PHE A 270 -4.31 6.35 9.98
N THR A 271 -5.45 6.49 10.66
CA THR A 271 -5.56 6.26 12.10
C THR A 271 -6.74 5.39 12.49
N LEU A 272 -6.80 4.97 13.76
CA LEU A 272 -7.80 4.08 14.32
C LEU A 272 -7.88 2.73 13.58
N LYS A 273 -8.93 2.49 12.79
CA LYS A 273 -9.14 1.25 11.99
C LYS A 273 -9.33 1.58 10.50
N SER A 274 -8.79 2.70 10.04
CA SER A 274 -8.95 3.15 8.66
C SER A 274 -8.11 2.29 7.71
N HIS A 275 -8.41 2.39 6.41
CA HIS A 275 -7.93 1.46 5.39
C HIS A 275 -7.43 2.19 4.14
N ALA A 276 -6.18 1.92 3.74
CA ALA A 276 -5.65 2.45 2.48
C ALA A 276 -6.24 1.76 1.23
N ARG A 277 -6.80 0.55 1.36
CA ARG A 277 -7.41 -0.21 0.25
C ARG A 277 -6.44 -0.33 -0.94
N ASN A 278 -6.86 0.03 -2.15
CA ASN A 278 -6.06 -0.04 -3.38
C ASN A 278 -5.42 1.32 -3.73
N ALA A 279 -5.34 2.26 -2.79
CA ALA A 279 -4.83 3.60 -3.07
C ALA A 279 -3.37 3.57 -3.55
N THR A 280 -3.00 4.61 -4.30
CA THR A 280 -1.59 4.92 -4.57
C THR A 280 -1.15 6.01 -3.60
N LEU A 281 -0.18 5.68 -2.74
CA LEU A 281 0.36 6.57 -1.72
C LEU A 281 1.77 7.01 -2.13
N ILE A 282 1.97 8.31 -2.29
CA ILE A 282 3.21 8.90 -2.80
C ILE A 282 3.79 9.84 -1.76
N ALA A 283 5.05 9.63 -1.38
CA ALA A 283 5.81 10.53 -0.52
C ALA A 283 7.02 11.09 -1.28
N SER A 284 6.95 12.37 -1.62
CA SER A 284 7.98 13.05 -2.43
C SER A 284 9.12 13.61 -1.59
N SER A 285 10.29 13.77 -2.20
CA SER A 285 11.43 14.43 -1.56
C SER A 285 11.17 15.91 -1.30
N GLY A 286 11.68 16.42 -0.19
CA GLY A 286 11.82 17.85 0.05
C GLY A 286 12.95 18.47 -0.77
N ILE A 287 12.90 19.79 -0.94
CA ILE A 287 13.92 20.57 -1.65
C ILE A 287 14.52 21.61 -0.70
N ASN A 288 15.73 22.08 -1.01
CA ASN A 288 16.43 23.13 -0.23
C ASN A 288 16.58 22.81 1.28
N GLY A 289 16.72 21.53 1.63
CA GLY A 289 16.79 21.07 3.02
C GLY A 289 15.43 20.91 3.71
N GLY A 290 14.33 21.00 2.98
CA GLY A 290 12.99 20.66 3.47
C GLY A 290 12.84 19.17 3.77
N GLY A 291 11.97 18.86 4.73
CA GLY A 291 11.60 17.48 5.05
C GLY A 291 10.87 16.81 3.90
N GLY A 292 11.01 15.49 3.77
CA GLY A 292 10.24 14.74 2.79
C GLY A 292 8.77 14.63 3.17
N GLY A 293 7.93 14.36 2.17
CA GLY A 293 6.54 13.99 2.36
C GLY A 293 6.40 12.75 3.22
N GLN A 294 5.26 12.63 3.89
CA GLN A 294 5.04 11.61 4.92
C GLN A 294 3.82 10.77 4.62
N ILE A 295 3.97 9.45 4.79
CA ILE A 295 2.87 8.48 4.86
C ILE A 295 2.96 7.81 6.23
N VAL A 296 1.87 7.83 7.00
CA VAL A 296 1.87 7.31 8.38
C VAL A 296 0.65 6.44 8.64
N PHE A 297 0.90 5.26 9.21
CA PHE A 297 -0.14 4.37 9.74
C PHE A 297 -0.09 4.37 11.27
N TRP A 298 -1.20 4.74 11.90
CA TRP A 298 -1.38 4.81 13.34
C TRP A 298 -2.32 3.70 13.80
N ASP A 299 -2.29 3.41 15.10
CA ASP A 299 -3.23 2.52 15.76
C ASP A 299 -3.32 1.15 15.07
N SER A 300 -4.50 0.75 14.60
CA SER A 300 -4.74 -0.53 13.92
C SER A 300 -5.22 -0.31 12.50
N SER A 301 -4.80 0.80 11.88
CA SER A 301 -5.06 1.07 10.47
C SER A 301 -4.34 0.07 9.56
N SER A 302 -4.77 -0.07 8.31
CA SER A 302 -4.16 -1.02 7.39
C SER A 302 -3.80 -0.41 6.04
N GLY A 303 -2.65 -0.83 5.50
CA GLY A 303 -2.24 -0.52 4.14
C GLY A 303 -2.95 -1.37 3.08
N ASP A 304 -3.64 -2.45 3.47
CA ASP A 304 -4.33 -3.40 2.58
C ASP A 304 -3.49 -3.79 1.36
N THR A 305 -3.92 -3.38 0.16
CA THR A 305 -3.33 -3.65 -1.16
C THR A 305 -2.73 -2.40 -1.79
N ALA A 306 -2.53 -1.33 -1.00
CA ALA A 306 -2.09 -0.03 -1.49
C ALA A 306 -0.68 -0.11 -2.09
N ARG A 307 -0.45 0.68 -3.13
CA ARG A 307 0.85 0.89 -3.76
C ARG A 307 1.54 2.06 -3.06
N VAL A 308 2.74 1.84 -2.52
CA VAL A 308 3.51 2.85 -1.80
C VAL A 308 4.75 3.23 -2.62
N GLU A 309 4.85 4.52 -2.97
CA GLU A 309 5.96 5.11 -3.70
C GLU A 309 6.67 6.16 -2.83
N LEU A 310 7.96 5.95 -2.56
CA LEU A 310 8.75 6.83 -1.69
C LEU A 310 9.94 7.39 -2.47
N PHE A 311 10.19 8.69 -2.36
CA PHE A 311 11.24 9.36 -3.13
C PHE A 311 12.17 10.21 -2.28
N GLY A 312 13.49 10.05 -2.47
CA GLY A 312 14.53 10.83 -1.78
C GLY A 312 14.44 10.75 -0.26
N ASN A 313 14.11 11.85 0.41
CA ASN A 313 13.86 11.86 1.87
C ASN A 313 12.38 11.74 2.26
N GLY A 314 11.47 11.50 1.30
CA GLY A 314 10.09 11.13 1.55
C GLY A 314 10.00 9.74 2.17
N PHE A 315 9.08 9.56 3.12
CA PHE A 315 9.12 8.38 3.98
C PHE A 315 7.76 7.79 4.38
N LEU A 316 7.79 6.48 4.61
CA LEU A 316 6.75 5.71 5.30
C LEU A 316 7.20 5.48 6.75
N SER A 317 6.38 5.88 7.72
CA SER A 317 6.64 5.65 9.14
C SER A 317 5.60 4.75 9.78
N LEU A 318 6.07 3.76 10.54
CA LEU A 318 5.23 2.85 11.31
C LEU A 318 5.21 3.16 12.81
N ALA A 319 6.00 4.13 13.30
CA ALA A 319 6.18 4.42 14.74
C ALA A 319 4.91 4.43 15.61
N PRO A 320 3.77 5.01 15.16
CA PRO A 320 2.57 5.12 15.98
C PRO A 320 1.62 3.92 15.82
N HIS A 321 2.03 2.85 15.15
CA HIS A 321 1.18 1.71 14.87
C HIS A 321 1.13 0.70 16.03
N LYS A 322 0.04 -0.07 16.13
CA LYS A 322 -0.16 -1.18 17.06
C LYS A 322 0.08 -2.49 16.32
N GLY A 323 1.35 -2.88 16.19
CA GLY A 323 1.76 -4.12 15.53
C GLY A 323 2.25 -3.92 14.10
N GLY A 324 2.17 -4.95 13.26
CA GLY A 324 2.63 -4.86 11.87
C GLY A 324 1.64 -4.21 10.90
N VAL A 325 2.15 -3.67 9.79
CA VAL A 325 1.37 -3.11 8.68
C VAL A 325 1.57 -3.97 7.44
N THR A 326 0.49 -4.24 6.70
CA THR A 326 0.57 -4.87 5.36
C THR A 326 0.26 -3.85 4.29
N VAL A 327 1.09 -3.80 3.24
CA VAL A 327 0.90 -2.98 2.03
C VAL A 327 0.93 -3.87 0.79
N GLY A 328 0.31 -3.39 -0.28
CA GLY A 328 0.32 -4.01 -1.60
C GLY A 328 1.73 -4.12 -2.14
N SER A 329 2.34 -2.99 -2.44
CA SER A 329 3.69 -2.94 -3.01
C SER A 329 4.47 -1.74 -2.48
N LEU A 330 5.80 -1.84 -2.56
CA LEU A 330 6.73 -0.80 -2.14
C LEU A 330 7.73 -0.53 -3.27
N GLU A 331 7.93 0.73 -3.63
CA GLU A 331 8.87 1.13 -4.68
C GLU A 331 9.39 2.57 -4.50
N GLY A 332 10.44 2.88 -5.27
CA GLY A 332 11.14 4.16 -5.22
C GLY A 332 12.45 4.10 -4.42
N ASP A 333 13.01 5.28 -4.12
CA ASP A 333 14.32 5.47 -3.51
C ASP A 333 14.29 6.18 -2.15
N GLY A 334 13.10 6.31 -1.55
CA GLY A 334 12.86 6.96 -0.26
C GLY A 334 13.22 6.12 0.97
N VAL A 335 12.55 6.41 2.11
CA VAL A 335 12.88 5.81 3.40
C VAL A 335 11.68 5.09 4.02
N VAL A 336 11.89 3.88 4.53
CA VAL A 336 10.92 3.17 5.37
C VAL A 336 11.45 3.10 6.81
N GLN A 337 10.67 3.56 7.77
CA GLN A 337 11.00 3.53 9.19
C GLN A 337 10.10 2.55 9.94
N LEU A 338 10.67 1.42 10.37
CA LEU A 338 9.94 0.28 10.91
C LEU A 338 9.65 0.37 12.41
N PHE A 339 10.51 1.02 13.18
CA PHE A 339 10.53 1.00 14.64
C PHE A 339 10.60 -0.45 15.14
N ASP A 340 9.68 -0.89 16.00
CA ASP A 340 9.58 -2.27 16.48
C ASP A 340 8.51 -3.08 15.72
N HIS A 341 8.10 -2.62 14.53
CA HIS A 341 7.01 -3.22 13.76
C HIS A 341 7.45 -4.08 12.58
N VAL A 342 6.54 -4.94 12.14
CA VAL A 342 6.70 -5.75 10.92
C VAL A 342 6.02 -5.04 9.75
N LEU A 343 6.77 -4.72 8.69
CA LEU A 343 6.18 -4.36 7.40
C LEU A 343 6.02 -5.61 6.54
N SER A 344 4.80 -5.91 6.10
CA SER A 344 4.50 -6.96 5.14
C SER A 344 4.22 -6.36 3.76
N VAL A 345 4.90 -6.84 2.73
CA VAL A 345 4.81 -6.30 1.35
C VAL A 345 4.45 -7.41 0.38
N GLY A 346 3.54 -7.11 -0.54
CA GLY A 346 3.21 -7.95 -1.70
C GLY A 346 1.75 -8.36 -1.81
N SER A 347 0.84 -7.79 -1.01
CA SER A 347 -0.56 -8.25 -0.96
C SER A 347 -1.35 -7.97 -2.25
N ASN A 348 -0.79 -7.17 -3.17
CA ASN A 348 -1.35 -6.90 -4.49
C ASN A 348 -0.62 -7.65 -5.63
N ASP A 349 0.29 -8.56 -5.29
CA ASP A 349 1.06 -9.40 -6.22
C ASP A 349 1.90 -8.64 -7.27
N LEU A 350 2.08 -7.31 -7.13
CA LEU A 350 2.93 -6.55 -8.03
C LEU A 350 4.41 -6.88 -7.82
N SER A 351 5.16 -6.84 -8.93
CA SER A 351 6.61 -6.90 -8.90
C SER A 351 7.20 -5.50 -8.93
N THR A 352 7.96 -5.13 -7.90
CA THR A 352 8.50 -3.77 -7.73
C THR A 352 9.97 -3.77 -7.33
N THR A 353 10.64 -2.64 -7.56
CA THR A 353 12.00 -2.37 -7.09
C THR A 353 11.97 -1.24 -6.08
N PHE A 354 12.57 -1.48 -4.91
CA PHE A 354 12.85 -0.46 -3.90
C PHE A 354 14.37 -0.29 -3.77
N SER A 355 14.86 0.90 -4.13
CA SER A 355 16.27 1.28 -4.07
C SER A 355 16.60 2.14 -2.86
N GLY A 356 15.59 2.50 -2.08
CA GLY A 356 15.72 3.28 -0.86
C GLY A 356 16.26 2.48 0.32
N VAL A 357 16.14 3.05 1.51
CA VAL A 357 16.60 2.45 2.76
C VAL A 357 15.40 2.08 3.64
N ILE A 358 15.40 0.83 4.10
CA ILE A 358 14.55 0.35 5.18
C ILE A 358 15.40 0.37 6.45
N GLU A 359 14.96 1.14 7.43
CA GLU A 359 15.65 1.37 8.69
C GLU A 359 14.72 1.16 9.88
N GLU A 360 15.33 1.08 11.06
CA GLU A 360 14.59 1.00 12.31
C GLU A 360 13.94 2.34 12.68
N GLY A 361 14.54 3.49 12.34
CA GLY A 361 14.16 4.74 12.99
C GLY A 361 14.62 4.76 14.46
N SER A 362 14.21 5.77 15.22
CA SER A 362 14.62 5.93 16.61
C SER A 362 13.54 5.45 17.58
N SER A 363 13.73 4.28 18.19
CA SER A 363 12.84 3.69 19.20
C SER A 363 13.64 3.27 20.43
N GLU A 364 13.00 3.24 21.60
CA GLU A 364 13.57 2.59 22.80
C GLU A 364 13.58 1.06 22.67
N VAL A 365 12.68 0.53 21.83
CA VAL A 365 12.50 -0.90 21.59
C VAL A 365 12.94 -1.23 20.17
N SER A 366 13.86 -2.17 20.05
CA SER A 366 14.40 -2.62 18.77
C SER A 366 13.69 -3.87 18.27
N GLY A 367 13.45 -3.97 16.95
CA GLY A 367 12.82 -5.18 16.39
C GLY A 367 12.21 -5.07 14.99
N GLY A 368 12.32 -3.92 14.33
CA GLY A 368 11.74 -3.68 13.01
C GLY A 368 12.08 -4.77 12.00
N ALA A 369 11.07 -5.37 11.38
CA ALA A 369 11.20 -6.56 10.55
C ALA A 369 10.44 -6.44 9.22
N LEU A 370 10.84 -7.25 8.24
CA LEU A 370 10.24 -7.26 6.90
C LEU A 370 9.66 -8.65 6.58
N THR A 371 8.45 -8.69 6.04
CA THR A 371 7.86 -9.92 5.47
C THR A 371 7.52 -9.71 4.00
N LYS A 372 8.08 -10.55 3.12
CA LYS A 372 7.66 -10.68 1.73
C LYS A 372 6.56 -11.74 1.61
N LEU A 373 5.41 -11.34 1.07
CA LEU A 373 4.27 -12.20 0.77
C LEU A 373 3.77 -11.96 -0.66
N GLY A 374 2.74 -12.69 -1.10
CA GLY A 374 2.19 -12.59 -2.45
C GLY A 374 3.11 -13.14 -3.54
N ALA A 375 2.57 -13.31 -4.74
CA ALA A 375 3.22 -13.95 -5.89
C ALA A 375 4.27 -13.07 -6.59
N GLY A 376 4.16 -11.75 -6.47
CA GLY A 376 5.07 -10.78 -7.10
C GLY A 376 6.52 -10.86 -6.60
N THR A 377 7.41 -10.10 -7.23
CA THR A 377 8.82 -9.95 -6.83
C THR A 377 9.04 -8.62 -6.13
N LEU A 378 9.63 -8.63 -4.94
CA LEU A 378 10.20 -7.42 -4.34
C LEU A 378 11.71 -7.43 -4.58
N THR A 379 12.22 -6.45 -5.31
CA THR A 379 13.66 -6.28 -5.55
C THR A 379 14.21 -5.18 -4.64
N LEU A 380 15.18 -5.52 -3.80
CA LEU A 380 15.88 -4.57 -2.92
C LEU A 380 17.27 -4.28 -3.45
N THR A 381 17.56 -3.01 -3.76
CA THR A 381 18.90 -2.59 -4.25
C THR A 381 19.63 -1.67 -3.28
N GLY A 382 18.95 -1.17 -2.24
CA GLY A 382 19.53 -0.35 -1.18
C GLY A 382 20.20 -1.18 -0.08
N ALA A 383 21.05 -0.51 0.71
CA ALA A 383 21.62 -1.06 1.93
C ALA A 383 20.68 -0.76 3.11
N ASN A 384 19.99 -1.78 3.60
CA ASN A 384 19.03 -1.68 4.69
C ASN A 384 19.71 -1.91 6.05
N THR A 385 19.13 -1.34 7.11
CA THR A 385 19.76 -1.27 8.44
C THR A 385 18.89 -1.78 9.58
N TYR A 386 17.65 -2.21 9.32
CA TYR A 386 16.77 -2.73 10.36
C TYR A 386 17.33 -4.01 11.02
N PRO A 387 17.15 -4.19 12.34
CA PRO A 387 17.75 -5.31 13.07
C PRO A 387 16.86 -6.55 13.17
N GLY A 388 15.55 -6.41 12.94
CA GLY A 388 14.62 -7.53 12.95
C GLY A 388 14.76 -8.44 11.74
N SER A 389 14.10 -9.60 11.80
CA SER A 389 14.22 -10.63 10.77
C SER A 389 13.61 -10.22 9.43
N THR A 390 14.11 -10.80 8.35
CA THR A 390 13.45 -10.79 7.04
C THR A 390 12.82 -12.15 6.77
N ARG A 391 11.52 -12.19 6.48
CA ARG A 391 10.79 -13.44 6.22
C ARG A 391 10.24 -13.47 4.80
N VAL A 392 10.47 -14.54 4.06
CA VAL A 392 9.86 -14.77 2.74
C VAL A 392 8.84 -15.89 2.89
N THR A 393 7.59 -15.60 2.54
CA THR A 393 6.45 -16.52 2.69
C THR A 393 5.81 -16.89 1.36
N ALA A 394 6.03 -16.09 0.32
CA ALA A 394 5.58 -16.34 -1.04
C ALA A 394 6.31 -15.43 -2.05
N GLY A 395 6.21 -15.76 -3.33
CA GLY A 395 6.80 -14.98 -4.42
C GLY A 395 8.32 -14.97 -4.40
N SER A 396 8.92 -13.87 -4.84
CA SER A 396 10.38 -13.70 -4.87
C SER A 396 10.83 -12.47 -4.07
N LEU A 397 11.88 -12.62 -3.27
CA LEU A 397 12.68 -11.52 -2.74
C LEU A 397 14.03 -11.53 -3.45
N GLU A 398 14.26 -10.53 -4.30
CA GLU A 398 15.48 -10.41 -5.09
C GLU A 398 16.39 -9.33 -4.48
N LEU A 399 17.61 -9.69 -4.11
CA LEU A 399 18.56 -8.82 -3.44
C LEU A 399 19.68 -8.44 -4.39
N ASN A 400 19.79 -7.15 -4.73
CA ASN A 400 20.75 -6.64 -5.72
C ASN A 400 21.49 -5.39 -5.21
N ASN A 401 21.69 -5.28 -3.89
CA ASN A 401 22.48 -4.21 -3.31
C ASN A 401 23.97 -4.36 -3.64
N ALA A 402 24.63 -3.24 -3.94
CA ALA A 402 26.06 -3.21 -4.26
C ALA A 402 26.96 -3.18 -3.01
N THR A 403 26.46 -2.61 -1.91
CA THR A 403 27.16 -2.46 -0.63
C THR A 403 26.18 -2.67 0.53
N GLY A 404 26.72 -2.90 1.74
CA GLY A 404 25.90 -3.13 2.93
C GLY A 404 25.08 -4.42 2.85
N SER A 405 24.01 -4.53 3.62
CA SER A 405 23.08 -5.68 3.61
C SER A 405 21.75 -5.27 3.00
N ALA A 406 21.22 -6.03 2.05
CA ALA A 406 19.86 -5.77 1.53
C ALA A 406 18.75 -6.16 2.52
N THR A 407 19.04 -6.90 3.58
CA THR A 407 18.02 -7.41 4.51
C THR A 407 18.25 -6.99 5.96
N GLY A 408 19.01 -5.90 6.17
CA GLY A 408 19.38 -5.46 7.50
C GLY A 408 20.37 -6.42 8.18
N THR A 409 20.46 -6.35 9.51
CA THR A 409 21.38 -7.21 10.31
C THR A 409 20.70 -8.46 10.87
N GLY A 410 19.36 -8.51 10.85
CA GLY A 410 18.58 -9.64 11.34
C GLY A 410 18.66 -10.88 10.45
N ALA A 411 18.23 -12.01 11.00
CA ALA A 411 18.18 -13.29 10.28
C ALA A 411 17.18 -13.27 9.12
N VAL A 412 17.50 -13.99 8.04
CA VAL A 412 16.62 -14.21 6.89
C VAL A 412 16.04 -15.62 6.95
N LYS A 413 14.72 -15.73 6.87
CA LYS A 413 13.99 -17.01 6.85
C LYS A 413 13.12 -17.12 5.60
N VAL A 414 13.38 -18.12 4.76
CA VAL A 414 12.61 -18.39 3.56
C VAL A 414 11.70 -19.58 3.85
N ASP A 415 10.48 -19.32 4.30
CA ASP A 415 9.53 -20.39 4.64
C ASP A 415 8.89 -21.00 3.40
N ALA A 416 8.65 -20.18 2.37
CA ALA A 416 8.24 -20.60 1.04
C ALA A 416 8.59 -19.49 0.03
N GLY A 417 8.53 -19.82 -1.27
CA GLY A 417 8.92 -18.90 -2.34
C GLY A 417 10.44 -18.89 -2.57
N THR A 418 10.95 -17.78 -3.08
CA THR A 418 12.32 -17.66 -3.59
C THR A 418 13.07 -16.50 -2.94
N LEU A 419 14.29 -16.77 -2.50
CA LEU A 419 15.31 -15.77 -2.21
C LEU A 419 16.37 -15.80 -3.32
N GLY A 420 16.67 -14.66 -3.92
CA GLY A 420 17.59 -14.61 -5.05
C GLY A 420 18.34 -13.29 -5.19
N GLY A 421 19.00 -13.12 -6.33
CA GLY A 421 19.77 -11.92 -6.68
C GLY A 421 21.28 -12.09 -6.55
N THR A 422 21.99 -10.97 -6.58
CA THR A 422 23.48 -10.90 -6.55
C THR A 422 24.03 -10.06 -5.40
N GLY A 423 23.17 -9.72 -4.44
CA GLY A 423 23.47 -8.79 -3.36
C GLY A 423 24.24 -9.43 -2.20
N ILE A 424 24.18 -8.73 -1.08
CA ILE A 424 24.84 -9.07 0.18
C ILE A 424 23.80 -9.16 1.29
N ILE A 425 23.88 -10.22 2.10
CA ILE A 425 23.09 -10.43 3.31
C ILE A 425 24.06 -10.49 4.49
N ALA A 426 23.83 -9.67 5.52
CA ALA A 426 24.64 -9.71 6.74
C ALA A 426 24.22 -10.85 7.69
N GLY A 427 22.92 -10.99 7.93
CA GLY A 427 22.38 -11.97 8.88
C GLY A 427 22.49 -13.43 8.43
N THR A 428 22.21 -14.35 9.35
CA THR A 428 22.10 -15.78 9.02
C THR A 428 20.95 -16.03 8.06
N VAL A 429 21.07 -17.05 7.21
CA VAL A 429 20.03 -17.43 6.25
C VAL A 429 19.57 -18.85 6.50
N THR A 430 18.27 -19.04 6.65
CA THR A 430 17.62 -20.36 6.67
C THR A 430 16.66 -20.47 5.50
N VAL A 431 16.89 -21.45 4.64
CA VAL A 431 16.02 -21.75 3.49
C VAL A 431 15.21 -22.98 3.84
N GLY A 432 13.89 -22.87 3.72
CA GLY A 432 12.94 -23.92 4.07
C GLY A 432 12.49 -23.85 5.52
N SER A 433 11.42 -24.59 5.80
CA SER A 433 10.84 -24.75 7.14
C SER A 433 11.05 -26.16 7.70
N GLY A 434 11.56 -27.08 6.88
CA GLY A 434 11.76 -28.50 7.16
C GLY A 434 10.61 -29.41 6.72
N SER A 435 9.43 -28.86 6.42
CA SER A 435 8.24 -29.66 6.05
C SER A 435 7.18 -28.88 5.26
N GLY A 436 7.51 -27.68 4.79
CA GLY A 436 6.57 -26.76 4.16
C GLY A 436 6.41 -26.99 2.65
N ALA A 437 5.86 -25.97 1.98
CA ALA A 437 5.56 -26.00 0.54
C ALA A 437 6.81 -25.99 -0.37
N GLY A 438 8.00 -25.92 0.22
CA GLY A 438 9.28 -25.78 -0.47
C GLY A 438 9.73 -24.33 -0.57
N ALA A 439 11.03 -24.12 -0.39
CA ALA A 439 11.68 -22.83 -0.46
C ALA A 439 12.91 -22.89 -1.37
N PHE A 440 13.18 -21.82 -2.10
CA PHE A 440 14.24 -21.76 -3.09
C PHE A 440 15.29 -20.72 -2.74
N LEU A 441 16.55 -21.08 -2.92
CA LEU A 441 17.66 -20.14 -3.01
C LEU A 441 18.17 -20.13 -4.45
N THR A 442 18.10 -18.98 -5.11
CA THR A 442 18.47 -18.81 -6.53
C THR A 442 19.47 -17.65 -6.68
N PRO A 443 20.77 -17.84 -6.37
CA PRO A 443 21.77 -16.82 -6.64
C PRO A 443 21.82 -16.48 -8.14
N GLY A 444 22.12 -15.24 -8.47
CA GLY A 444 22.16 -14.81 -9.87
C GLY A 444 20.79 -14.66 -10.54
N GLN A 445 19.69 -14.91 -9.82
CA GLN A 445 18.35 -14.62 -10.34
C GLN A 445 18.23 -13.13 -10.72
N GLY A 446 17.65 -12.86 -11.90
CA GLY A 446 17.57 -11.51 -12.48
C GLY A 446 18.85 -11.03 -13.17
N ALA A 447 20.01 -11.65 -12.90
CA ALA A 447 21.25 -11.30 -13.57
C ALA A 447 21.29 -11.83 -15.02
N ARG A 448 21.84 -11.02 -15.93
CA ARG A 448 22.05 -11.43 -17.34
C ARG A 448 23.16 -12.46 -17.50
N ARG A 449 23.93 -12.71 -16.44
CA ARG A 449 25.10 -13.59 -16.42
C ARG A 449 25.19 -14.23 -15.04
N PRO A 450 25.75 -15.45 -14.96
CA PRO A 450 25.92 -16.09 -13.67
C PRO A 450 26.73 -15.24 -12.69
N ALA A 451 26.25 -15.18 -11.45
CA ALA A 451 26.72 -14.23 -10.44
C ALA A 451 26.63 -14.83 -9.03
N ALA A 452 27.24 -14.13 -8.07
CA ALA A 452 27.29 -14.56 -6.68
C ALA A 452 26.25 -13.83 -5.82
N LEU A 453 25.55 -14.56 -4.96
CA LEU A 453 24.87 -14.00 -3.79
C LEU A 453 25.78 -14.19 -2.57
N THR A 454 26.06 -13.12 -1.82
CA THR A 454 26.95 -13.16 -0.67
C THR A 454 26.16 -13.15 0.63
N ILE A 455 26.40 -14.13 1.49
CA ILE A 455 25.88 -14.18 2.85
C ILE A 455 27.09 -14.09 3.78
N GLN A 456 27.14 -13.09 4.65
CA GLN A 456 28.30 -12.87 5.53
C GLN A 456 28.28 -13.77 6.77
N SER A 457 27.19 -14.51 6.96
CA SER A 457 26.93 -15.42 8.09
C SER A 457 26.66 -16.85 7.61
N ALA A 458 26.20 -17.70 8.52
CA ALA A 458 25.85 -19.09 8.23
C ALA A 458 24.62 -19.21 7.32
N LEU A 459 24.65 -20.24 6.46
CA LEU A 459 23.55 -20.65 5.58
C LEU A 459 23.10 -22.07 5.95
N THR A 460 21.79 -22.23 6.20
CA THR A 460 21.16 -23.52 6.45
C THR A 460 20.10 -23.83 5.39
N PHE A 461 20.20 -25.00 4.76
CA PHE A 461 19.15 -25.60 3.94
C PHE A 461 18.39 -26.63 4.77
N LYS A 462 17.10 -26.38 5.02
CA LYS A 462 16.20 -27.34 5.66
C LYS A 462 15.79 -28.44 4.69
N ALA A 463 15.19 -29.51 5.20
CA ALA A 463 14.80 -30.69 4.42
C ALA A 463 13.89 -30.41 3.20
N ASP A 464 13.09 -29.33 3.23
CA ASP A 464 12.20 -28.89 2.14
C ASP A 464 12.84 -27.82 1.23
N ALA A 465 14.11 -27.49 1.43
CA ALA A 465 14.80 -26.46 0.67
C ALA A 465 15.30 -26.97 -0.69
N THR A 466 15.34 -26.08 -1.68
CA THR A 466 15.99 -26.31 -2.97
C THR A 466 17.01 -25.22 -3.25
N TYR A 467 18.27 -25.61 -3.45
CA TYR A 467 19.30 -24.73 -4.00
C TYR A 467 19.31 -24.82 -5.51
N ALA A 468 19.05 -23.71 -6.21
CA ALA A 468 19.01 -23.65 -7.66
C ALA A 468 20.23 -22.88 -8.21
N CYS A 469 21.08 -23.58 -8.97
CA CYS A 469 22.31 -23.04 -9.54
C CYS A 469 22.22 -23.04 -11.07
N THR A 470 22.35 -21.87 -11.70
CA THR A 470 22.43 -21.76 -13.16
C THR A 470 23.86 -21.86 -13.65
N LEU A 471 24.11 -22.70 -14.66
CA LEU A 471 25.39 -22.76 -15.36
C LEU A 471 25.24 -22.32 -16.81
N ASN A 472 25.99 -21.29 -17.19
CA ASN A 472 26.10 -20.83 -18.56
C ASN A 472 27.29 -21.51 -19.26
N SER A 473 27.03 -22.58 -19.99
CA SER A 473 28.07 -23.33 -20.71
C SER A 473 28.74 -22.53 -21.82
N LYS A 474 28.05 -21.56 -22.43
CA LYS A 474 28.66 -20.68 -23.46
C LYS A 474 29.76 -19.79 -22.87
N LYS A 475 29.56 -19.33 -21.63
CA LYS A 475 30.51 -18.47 -20.90
C LYS A 475 31.40 -19.23 -19.93
N ALA A 476 31.09 -20.50 -19.70
CA ALA A 476 31.75 -21.34 -18.73
C ALA A 476 31.78 -20.64 -17.35
N LYS A 477 30.60 -20.25 -16.88
CA LYS A 477 30.36 -19.65 -15.55
C LYS A 477 29.11 -20.24 -14.91
N ALA A 478 29.09 -20.31 -13.58
CA ALA A 478 27.96 -20.78 -12.78
C ALA A 478 27.53 -19.70 -11.77
N ASP A 479 26.27 -19.76 -11.35
CA ASP A 479 25.79 -19.03 -10.18
C ASP A 479 26.47 -19.60 -8.94
N GLN A 480 26.70 -18.73 -7.97
CA GLN A 480 27.40 -19.09 -6.74
C GLN A 480 26.66 -18.50 -5.54
N VAL A 481 26.63 -19.24 -4.43
CA VAL A 481 26.40 -18.64 -3.12
C VAL A 481 27.68 -18.68 -2.32
N VAL A 482 28.02 -17.59 -1.64
CA VAL A 482 29.14 -17.49 -0.71
C VAL A 482 28.56 -17.36 0.69
N ALA A 483 28.97 -18.20 1.65
CA ALA A 483 28.53 -18.09 3.04
C ALA A 483 29.56 -18.61 4.05
N SER A 484 29.48 -18.13 5.30
CA SER A 484 30.39 -18.53 6.39
C SER A 484 29.75 -19.62 7.24
N GLY A 485 29.95 -20.88 6.81
CA GLY A 485 29.36 -22.06 7.45
C GLY A 485 28.10 -22.51 6.73
N ILE A 486 28.08 -23.78 6.33
CA ILE A 486 27.00 -24.37 5.53
C ILE A 486 26.46 -25.60 6.26
N THR A 487 25.14 -25.65 6.44
CA THR A 487 24.42 -26.86 6.87
C THR A 487 23.38 -27.24 5.84
N ILE A 488 23.40 -28.50 5.41
CA ILE A 488 22.44 -29.08 4.47
C ILE A 488 21.75 -30.25 5.18
N GLU A 489 20.50 -30.04 5.59
CA GLU A 489 19.70 -31.07 6.24
C GLU A 489 19.27 -32.15 5.24
N SER A 490 19.12 -33.38 5.74
CA SER A 490 18.66 -34.50 4.93
C SER A 490 17.31 -34.17 4.29
N GLY A 491 17.20 -34.38 2.97
CA GLY A 491 16.01 -34.06 2.18
C GLY A 491 16.17 -32.83 1.29
N ALA A 492 17.06 -31.89 1.65
CA ALA A 492 17.32 -30.70 0.83
C ALA A 492 17.76 -31.09 -0.59
N GLN A 493 17.29 -30.35 -1.59
CA GLN A 493 17.48 -30.66 -3.01
C GLN A 493 18.43 -29.67 -3.70
N PHE A 494 19.15 -30.17 -4.70
CA PHE A 494 19.94 -29.36 -5.63
C PHE A 494 19.27 -29.35 -7.00
N LYS A 495 19.02 -28.16 -7.55
CA LYS A 495 18.46 -27.96 -8.90
C LYS A 495 19.51 -27.31 -9.80
N PHE A 496 19.99 -28.07 -10.77
CA PHE A 496 20.90 -27.55 -11.79
C PHE A 496 20.13 -26.98 -12.98
N ILE A 497 20.46 -25.75 -13.40
CA ILE A 497 19.82 -25.08 -14.54
C ILE A 497 20.90 -24.81 -15.60
N ALA A 498 20.96 -25.63 -16.64
CA ALA A 498 21.92 -25.44 -17.73
C ALA A 498 21.39 -24.45 -18.79
N ILE A 499 22.14 -23.39 -19.06
CA ILE A 499 21.89 -22.49 -20.20
C ILE A 499 23.04 -22.55 -21.22
N GLY A 500 22.67 -22.56 -22.50
CA GLY A 500 23.60 -22.84 -23.60
C GLY A 500 23.89 -24.34 -23.80
N ASN A 501 24.65 -24.67 -24.85
CA ASN A 501 24.91 -26.06 -25.25
C ASN A 501 26.37 -26.30 -25.68
N LYS A 502 27.32 -25.57 -25.08
CA LYS A 502 28.75 -25.77 -25.38
C LYS A 502 29.27 -26.98 -24.60
N ARG A 503 30.06 -27.84 -25.24
CA ARG A 503 30.87 -28.86 -24.54
C ARG A 503 32.03 -28.15 -23.85
N LEU A 504 32.11 -28.32 -22.55
CA LEU A 504 33.14 -27.76 -21.69
C LEU A 504 34.37 -28.66 -21.68
N SER A 505 35.52 -28.10 -21.29
CA SER A 505 36.76 -28.85 -21.19
C SER A 505 36.71 -29.76 -19.95
N ALA A 506 37.11 -31.02 -20.10
CA ALA A 506 37.26 -31.92 -18.96
C ALA A 506 38.22 -31.33 -17.93
N GLY A 507 37.92 -31.54 -16.65
CA GLY A 507 38.65 -30.96 -15.52
C GLY A 507 38.29 -29.51 -15.19
N GLN A 508 37.43 -28.84 -15.96
CA GLN A 508 36.94 -27.51 -15.60
C GLN A 508 36.07 -27.57 -14.34
N VAL A 509 36.38 -26.74 -13.35
CA VAL A 509 35.69 -26.71 -12.04
C VAL A 509 34.77 -25.50 -11.92
N PHE A 510 33.58 -25.71 -11.37
CA PHE A 510 32.64 -24.65 -11.00
C PHE A 510 32.30 -24.74 -9.51
N THR A 511 32.55 -23.67 -8.77
CA THR A 511 32.14 -23.57 -7.36
C THR A 511 30.70 -23.08 -7.28
N ALA A 512 29.79 -23.96 -6.85
CA ALA A 512 28.38 -23.62 -6.68
C ALA A 512 28.11 -23.03 -5.28
N ILE A 513 28.72 -23.61 -4.24
CA ILE A 513 28.72 -23.05 -2.89
C ILE A 513 30.17 -22.83 -2.48
N SER A 514 30.51 -21.59 -2.13
CA SER A 514 31.78 -21.27 -1.45
C SER A 514 31.55 -21.11 0.04
N ASN A 515 32.23 -21.94 0.83
CA ASN A 515 32.12 -21.95 2.29
C ASN A 515 33.34 -21.27 2.92
N THR A 516 33.19 -20.03 3.34
CA THR A 516 34.31 -19.24 3.87
C THR A 516 34.66 -19.55 5.33
N SER A 517 33.93 -20.46 5.98
CA SER A 517 34.27 -20.91 7.34
C SER A 517 35.43 -21.91 7.32
N ALA A 518 36.11 -22.12 8.45
CA ALA A 518 37.14 -23.16 8.53
C ALA A 518 36.56 -24.60 8.60
N THR A 519 35.26 -24.75 8.79
CA THR A 519 34.59 -26.06 8.92
C THR A 519 34.12 -26.57 7.56
N LEU A 520 34.09 -27.89 7.40
CA LEU A 520 33.49 -28.54 6.23
C LEU A 520 32.00 -28.24 6.12
N ILE A 521 31.45 -28.36 4.91
CA ILE A 521 30.00 -28.39 4.71
C ILE A 521 29.42 -29.56 5.49
N SER A 522 28.43 -29.28 6.35
CA SER A 522 27.71 -30.32 7.10
C SER A 522 26.54 -30.84 6.26
N GLY A 523 26.56 -32.14 5.93
CA GLY A 523 25.52 -32.80 5.13
C GLY A 523 25.72 -32.67 3.61
N ALA A 524 24.74 -33.16 2.84
CA ALA A 524 24.75 -33.13 1.38
C ALA A 524 23.32 -33.06 0.85
N PHE A 525 23.15 -32.57 -0.38
CA PHE A 525 21.85 -32.55 -1.03
C PHE A 525 21.44 -33.98 -1.39
N ALA A 526 20.17 -34.33 -1.14
CA ALA A 526 19.70 -35.70 -1.25
C ALA A 526 19.83 -36.27 -2.67
N ASN A 527 19.73 -35.41 -3.69
CA ASN A 527 19.89 -35.76 -5.10
C ASN A 527 21.27 -35.43 -5.68
N LEU A 528 22.23 -35.04 -4.85
CA LEU A 528 23.60 -34.73 -5.27
C LEU A 528 24.65 -35.26 -4.27
N PRO A 529 24.76 -36.58 -4.04
CA PRO A 529 25.74 -37.12 -3.09
C PRO A 529 27.20 -36.82 -3.48
N ALA A 530 28.10 -36.77 -2.48
CA ALA A 530 29.53 -36.62 -2.72
C ALA A 530 30.08 -37.72 -3.66
N GLY A 531 30.92 -37.33 -4.62
CA GLY A 531 31.52 -38.24 -5.60
C GLY A 531 30.58 -38.70 -6.72
N SER A 532 29.28 -38.38 -6.66
CA SER A 532 28.33 -38.72 -7.72
C SER A 532 28.63 -37.97 -9.02
N THR A 533 28.08 -38.48 -10.14
CA THR A 533 28.08 -37.77 -11.41
C THR A 533 26.67 -37.55 -11.92
N PHE A 534 26.46 -36.44 -12.63
CA PHE A 534 25.21 -36.17 -13.34
C PHE A 534 25.51 -35.47 -14.67
N THR A 535 24.57 -35.56 -15.61
CA THR A 535 24.71 -34.95 -16.94
C THR A 535 23.72 -33.80 -17.10
N ALA A 536 24.19 -32.68 -17.63
CA ALA A 536 23.35 -31.56 -18.03
C ALA A 536 23.79 -31.05 -19.42
N GLY A 537 22.90 -31.21 -20.40
CA GLY A 537 23.22 -30.97 -21.81
C GLY A 537 24.31 -31.92 -22.29
N ARG A 538 25.41 -31.36 -22.82
CA ARG A 538 26.57 -32.11 -23.34
C ARG A 538 27.69 -32.35 -22.33
N ASN A 539 27.46 -32.00 -21.06
CA ASN A 539 28.48 -32.00 -20.02
C ASN A 539 28.07 -32.94 -18.89
N SER A 540 28.98 -33.81 -18.49
CA SER A 540 28.86 -34.58 -17.26
C SER A 540 29.69 -33.89 -16.17
N PHE A 541 29.18 -33.86 -14.94
CA PHE A 541 29.81 -33.20 -13.81
C PHE A 541 30.01 -34.19 -12.68
N GLN A 542 31.19 -34.19 -12.08
CA GLN A 542 31.51 -34.89 -10.84
C GLN A 542 31.38 -33.92 -9.66
N VAL A 543 30.75 -34.40 -8.58
CA VAL A 543 30.43 -33.60 -7.39
C VAL A 543 31.49 -33.79 -6.31
N SER A 544 31.95 -32.69 -5.70
CA SER A 544 32.76 -32.70 -4.47
C SER A 544 32.24 -31.66 -3.47
N TYR A 545 32.17 -32.04 -2.20
CA TYR A 545 31.89 -31.14 -1.06
C TYR A 545 33.16 -30.71 -0.31
N GLU A 546 34.32 -31.10 -0.84
CA GLU A 546 35.66 -30.80 -0.33
C GLU A 546 36.50 -30.11 -1.43
N GLY A 547 35.84 -29.47 -2.39
CA GLY A 547 36.51 -28.76 -3.47
C GLY A 547 37.03 -27.38 -3.04
N GLY A 548 37.56 -26.62 -4.01
CA GLY A 548 38.04 -25.27 -3.76
C GLY A 548 39.25 -25.25 -2.84
N ASP A 549 39.12 -24.61 -1.68
CA ASP A 549 40.09 -24.59 -0.57
C ASP A 549 39.91 -25.75 0.43
N GLY A 550 39.03 -26.72 0.13
CA GLY A 550 38.88 -27.97 0.85
C GLY A 550 37.51 -28.18 1.51
N ASN A 551 36.59 -27.21 1.37
CA ASN A 551 35.27 -27.27 1.99
C ASN A 551 34.15 -26.68 1.11
N ASP A 552 34.38 -26.54 -0.20
CA ASP A 552 33.40 -26.00 -1.15
C ASP A 552 32.58 -27.10 -1.85
N LEU A 553 31.34 -26.78 -2.23
CA LEU A 553 30.59 -27.57 -3.21
C LEU A 553 31.04 -27.18 -4.63
N THR A 554 31.77 -28.09 -5.26
CA THR A 554 32.29 -27.92 -6.61
C THR A 554 31.76 -28.97 -7.57
N LEU A 555 31.62 -28.56 -8.83
CA LEU A 555 31.19 -29.37 -9.96
C LEU A 555 32.30 -29.40 -11.01
N THR A 556 32.95 -30.54 -11.17
CA THR A 556 34.06 -30.71 -12.12
C THR A 556 33.57 -31.40 -13.38
N VAL A 557 33.85 -30.84 -14.56
CA VAL A 557 33.49 -31.46 -15.84
C VAL A 557 34.23 -32.79 -15.99
N ALA A 558 33.47 -33.88 -16.01
CA ALA A 558 33.98 -35.23 -16.22
C ALA A 558 34.31 -35.47 -17.71
N PRO A 559 35.18 -36.45 -18.03
CA PRO A 559 35.57 -36.80 -19.40
C PRO A 559 34.39 -37.03 -20.37
#